data_AF-A0AAJ0PG33-F1
#
_entry.id   AF-A0AAJ0PG33-F1
#
_cell.length_a   1.000
_cell.length_b   1.000
_cell.length_c   1.000
_cell.angle_alpha   90.00
_cell.angle_beta   90.00
_cell.angle_gamma   90.00
#
_symmetry.space_group_name_H-M   'P 1'
#
loop_
_entity.id
_entity.type
_entity.pdbx_description
1 polymer ?
#
loop_
_entity_poly.entity_id
_entity_poly.type
_entity_poly.pdbx_seq_one_letter_code
_entity_poly.pdbx_strand_id
1 'polypeptide(L)'
;MRLTPSLLLTALLPLFAGCQLLAEKPADPDIGSTRMQGQVHAAGGQLLFKPCNEPRSFVINDAAATGILQEAANLATGANDTLFADVRGRLTGSKQANTDGQLDLRRLYRLEHASNGCIDPNFKQLTLRAGGHKPDWDVKANSRGMVLNRADQPPLALPFLEEQVPGGGLTLTSEANGQRVELWLAPQRCMDPATGAFNHLRAELRIDGTTLQGCGYYGGARDD
;
A
#
# COMPACT_ATOMS: atom_id res chain seq x y z
N MET A 1 10.32 55.00 -59.25
CA MET A 1 11.62 54.41 -59.64
C MET A 1 11.67 52.96 -59.16
N ARG A 2 12.32 52.12 -59.96
CA ARG A 2 12.48 50.66 -59.83
C ARG A 2 13.49 50.29 -58.74
N LEU A 3 13.36 49.07 -58.19
CA LEU A 3 14.38 47.99 -58.04
C LEU A 3 14.20 47.19 -56.74
N THR A 4 13.58 46.00 -56.89
CA THR A 4 14.06 44.63 -56.53
C THR A 4 14.79 44.31 -55.20
N PRO A 5 14.77 43.02 -54.78
CA PRO A 5 14.68 42.56 -53.39
C PRO A 5 16.02 42.06 -52.82
N SER A 6 16.03 41.67 -51.54
CA SER A 6 17.03 40.74 -51.00
C SER A 6 16.41 39.80 -49.97
N LEU A 7 16.19 38.57 -50.43
CA LEU A 7 16.14 37.37 -49.62
C LEU A 7 17.49 37.21 -48.91
N LEU A 8 17.48 37.13 -47.58
CA LEU A 8 18.52 36.44 -46.83
C LEU A 8 17.85 35.48 -45.86
N LEU A 9 17.86 34.23 -46.29
CA LEU A 9 17.57 33.03 -45.54
C LEU A 9 18.75 32.77 -44.60
N THR A 10 18.57 32.89 -43.29
CA THR A 10 19.45 32.20 -42.33
C THR A 10 18.57 31.48 -41.33
N ALA A 11 18.50 30.17 -41.54
CA ALA A 11 17.85 29.19 -40.70
C ALA A 11 18.37 29.28 -39.26
N LEU A 12 17.50 29.70 -38.34
CA LEU A 12 17.72 29.55 -36.91
C LEU A 12 17.00 28.26 -36.48
N LEU A 13 17.66 27.12 -36.69
CA LEU A 13 17.28 25.87 -36.04
C LEU A 13 17.48 26.07 -34.53
N PRO A 14 16.43 25.97 -33.69
CA PRO A 14 16.65 25.91 -32.26
C PRO A 14 17.20 24.52 -31.97
N LEU A 15 18.52 24.45 -31.76
CA LEU A 15 19.19 23.33 -31.11
C LEU A 15 18.74 23.28 -29.64
N PHE A 16 17.49 22.92 -29.38
CA PHE A 16 17.10 22.39 -28.08
C PHE A 16 17.56 20.93 -28.02
N ALA A 17 18.88 20.78 -27.91
CA ALA A 17 19.52 19.52 -27.60
C ALA A 17 18.96 19.03 -26.25
N GLY A 18 18.35 17.84 -26.28
CA GLY A 18 17.73 17.21 -25.13
C GLY A 18 18.76 16.87 -24.05
N CYS A 19 18.65 17.51 -22.89
CA CYS A 19 19.37 17.13 -21.68
C CYS A 19 18.66 16.04 -20.86
N GLN A 20 17.61 15.38 -21.38
CA GLN A 20 16.84 14.40 -20.58
C GLN A 20 17.25 12.94 -20.76
N LEU A 21 18.29 12.63 -21.53
CA LEU A 21 18.72 11.25 -21.79
C LEU A 21 19.51 10.59 -20.64
N LEU A 22 19.76 11.29 -19.53
CA LEU A 22 20.57 10.81 -18.39
C LEU A 22 19.89 11.08 -17.04
N ALA A 23 18.56 11.03 -16.96
CA ALA A 23 17.93 10.89 -15.66
C ALA A 23 18.37 9.53 -15.07
N GLU A 24 19.20 9.56 -14.03
CA GLU A 24 19.56 8.37 -13.27
C GLU A 24 18.27 7.66 -12.87
N LYS A 25 18.15 6.37 -13.22
CA LYS A 25 17.01 5.56 -12.79
C LYS A 25 16.97 5.65 -11.26
N PRO A 26 15.86 6.12 -10.66
CA PRO A 26 15.73 6.18 -9.22
C PRO A 26 16.11 4.82 -8.63
N ALA A 27 17.02 4.82 -7.66
CA ALA A 27 17.35 3.61 -6.93
C ALA A 27 16.07 3.07 -6.29
N ASP A 28 15.82 1.77 -6.44
CA ASP A 28 14.66 1.13 -5.83
C ASP A 28 14.78 1.27 -4.30
N PRO A 29 13.83 1.99 -3.65
CA PRO A 29 13.90 2.26 -2.22
C PRO A 29 13.81 1.00 -1.36
N ASP A 30 13.39 -0.13 -1.94
CA ASP A 30 13.13 -1.39 -1.25
C ASP A 30 14.32 -2.38 -1.32
N ILE A 31 15.41 -2.03 -2.01
CA ILE A 31 16.62 -2.88 -2.05
C ILE A 31 17.15 -3.16 -0.63
N GLY A 32 17.32 -4.45 -0.32
CA GLY A 32 17.85 -4.90 0.97
C GLY A 32 16.86 -4.76 2.15
N SER A 33 15.59 -4.47 1.86
CA SER A 33 14.50 -4.52 2.82
C SER A 33 13.72 -5.84 2.73
N THR A 34 12.99 -6.17 3.78
CA THR A 34 12.11 -7.34 3.82
C THR A 34 10.74 -6.95 4.37
N ARG A 35 9.69 -7.59 3.86
CA ARG A 35 8.32 -7.43 4.35
C ARG A 35 8.08 -8.36 5.54
N MET A 36 7.50 -7.82 6.60
CA MET A 36 7.28 -8.51 7.86
C MET A 36 5.93 -8.11 8.44
N GLN A 37 5.28 -9.07 9.09
CA GLN A 37 4.12 -8.83 9.95
C GLN A 37 4.55 -8.92 11.41
N GLY A 38 3.91 -8.14 12.27
CA GLY A 38 4.25 -8.12 13.68
C GLY A 38 3.34 -7.25 14.52
N GLN A 39 3.72 -7.15 15.79
CA GLN A 39 3.07 -6.33 16.78
C GLN A 39 3.83 -5.01 16.94
N VAL A 40 3.11 -3.91 17.09
CA VAL A 40 3.64 -2.59 17.42
C VAL A 40 3.10 -2.18 18.79
N HIS A 41 3.98 -1.75 19.68
CA HIS A 41 3.60 -1.21 20.98
C HIS A 41 4.52 -0.06 21.39
N ALA A 42 4.04 0.82 22.25
CA ALA A 42 4.85 1.91 22.78
C ALA A 42 5.62 1.47 24.03
N ALA A 43 6.91 1.81 24.12
CA ALA A 43 7.72 1.59 25.31
C ALA A 43 8.86 2.62 25.36
N GLY A 44 9.11 3.19 26.55
CA GLY A 44 10.24 4.11 26.74
C GLY A 44 10.22 5.36 25.83
N GLY A 45 9.03 5.80 25.41
CA GLY A 45 8.88 6.93 24.47
C GLY A 45 9.15 6.59 23.01
N GLN A 46 9.32 5.31 22.67
CA GLN A 46 9.55 4.81 21.32
C GLN A 46 8.46 3.80 20.93
N LEU A 47 8.30 3.57 19.62
CA LEU A 47 7.57 2.40 19.14
C LEU A 47 8.53 1.23 18.96
N LEU A 48 8.10 0.07 19.46
CA LEU A 48 8.78 -1.20 19.27
C LEU A 48 7.97 -2.07 18.31
N PHE A 49 8.65 -2.71 17.37
CA PHE A 49 8.11 -3.72 16.49
C PHE A 49 8.63 -5.10 16.89
N LYS A 50 7.72 -6.04 17.09
CA LYS A 50 8.02 -7.45 17.34
C LYS A 50 7.45 -8.30 16.19
N PRO A 51 8.27 -8.91 15.33
CA PRO A 51 7.77 -9.75 14.25
C PRO A 51 6.98 -10.96 14.79
N CYS A 52 5.94 -11.40 14.08
CA CYS A 52 4.96 -12.39 14.57
C CYS A 52 5.57 -13.71 15.10
N ASN A 53 6.69 -14.16 14.54
CA ASN A 53 7.32 -15.45 14.87
C ASN A 53 8.74 -15.28 15.44
N GLU A 54 9.03 -14.12 16.03
CA GLU A 54 10.35 -13.75 16.52
C GLU A 54 10.21 -13.18 17.94
N PRO A 55 11.00 -13.66 18.92
CA PRO A 55 10.96 -13.09 20.28
C PRO A 55 11.55 -11.68 20.35
N ARG A 56 12.46 -11.34 19.44
CA ARG A 56 13.20 -10.08 19.40
C ARG A 56 12.30 -8.87 19.12
N SER A 57 12.60 -7.75 19.76
CA SER A 57 11.91 -6.47 19.58
C SER A 57 12.87 -5.39 19.07
N PHE A 58 12.39 -4.61 18.10
CA PHE A 58 13.20 -3.63 17.38
C PHE A 58 12.58 -2.24 17.53
N VAL A 59 13.41 -1.23 17.81
CA VAL A 59 12.96 0.18 17.80
C VAL A 59 12.61 0.58 16.37
N ILE A 60 11.44 1.17 16.17
CA ILE A 60 11.04 1.66 14.84
C ILE A 60 11.72 3.01 14.58
N ASN A 61 12.49 3.06 13.49
CA ASN A 61 13.02 4.28 12.91
C ASN A 61 12.28 4.59 11.61
N ASP A 62 11.37 5.57 11.64
CA ASP A 62 10.54 5.98 10.50
C ASP A 62 11.25 7.01 9.60
N ALA A 63 12.43 6.65 9.08
CA ALA A 63 13.21 7.54 8.22
C ALA A 63 12.56 7.77 6.84
N ALA A 64 11.64 6.88 6.42
CA ALA A 64 10.88 7.03 5.19
C ALA A 64 9.60 7.88 5.36
N ALA A 65 9.34 8.41 6.56
CA ALA A 65 8.16 9.20 6.88
C ALA A 65 6.84 8.50 6.50
N THR A 66 6.73 7.20 6.81
CA THR A 66 5.51 6.41 6.56
C THR A 66 4.33 6.90 7.41
N GLY A 67 4.60 7.67 8.46
CA GLY A 67 3.60 8.23 9.36
C GLY A 67 3.14 7.25 10.44
N ILE A 68 3.90 6.17 10.67
CA ILE A 68 3.53 5.11 11.62
C ILE A 68 3.35 5.65 13.04
N LEU A 69 4.16 6.63 13.44
CA LEU A 69 4.07 7.26 14.76
C LEU A 69 2.71 7.92 14.97
N GLN A 70 2.23 8.67 13.97
CA GLN A 70 0.94 9.34 14.04
C GLN A 70 -0.21 8.33 14.00
N GLU A 71 -0.14 7.32 13.14
CA GLU A 71 -1.22 6.32 13.04
C GLU A 71 -1.30 5.44 14.28
N ALA A 72 -0.16 5.05 14.85
CA ALA A 72 -0.16 4.31 16.11
C ALA A 72 -0.74 5.13 17.25
N ALA A 73 -0.42 6.43 17.33
CA ALA A 73 -0.98 7.32 18.34
C ALA A 73 -2.49 7.55 18.18
N ASN A 74 -2.99 7.62 16.94
CA ASN A 74 -4.42 7.77 16.66
C ASN A 74 -5.21 6.50 16.97
N LEU A 75 -4.59 5.33 16.76
CA LEU A 75 -5.25 4.03 16.86
C LEU A 75 -5.16 3.42 18.27
N ALA A 76 -4.06 3.64 18.98
CA ALA A 76 -3.88 3.10 20.32
C ALA A 76 -4.90 3.71 21.30
N THR A 77 -5.54 2.85 22.08
CA THR A 77 -6.53 3.23 23.09
C THR A 77 -5.94 3.46 24.48
N GLY A 78 -4.67 3.10 24.69
CA GLY A 78 -3.97 3.25 25.95
C GLY A 78 -2.47 2.98 25.84
N ALA A 79 -1.74 3.26 26.92
CA ALA A 79 -0.26 3.19 26.94
C ALA A 79 0.30 1.77 26.74
N ASN A 80 -0.48 0.73 27.04
CA ASN A 80 -0.08 -0.68 26.91
C ASN A 80 -0.75 -1.37 25.70
N ASP A 81 -1.37 -0.60 24.81
CA ASP A 81 -2.05 -1.16 23.66
C ASP A 81 -1.05 -1.79 22.68
N THR A 82 -1.46 -2.88 22.05
CA THR A 82 -0.66 -3.60 21.05
C THR A 82 -1.41 -3.59 19.74
N LEU A 83 -0.78 -3.02 18.72
CA LEU A 83 -1.32 -2.92 17.38
C LEU A 83 -0.73 -4.03 16.52
N PHE A 84 -1.46 -4.44 15.48
CA PHE A 84 -0.92 -5.27 14.42
C PHE A 84 -0.39 -4.39 13.28
N ALA A 85 0.78 -4.73 12.73
CA ALA A 85 1.34 -4.05 11.57
C ALA A 85 1.87 -5.02 10.51
N ASP A 86 1.73 -4.60 9.26
CA ASP A 86 2.40 -5.18 8.09
C ASP A 86 3.29 -4.11 7.47
N VAL A 87 4.60 -4.35 7.46
CA VAL A 87 5.63 -3.36 7.19
C VAL A 87 6.71 -3.91 6.28
N ARG A 88 7.39 -3.03 5.55
CA ARG A 88 8.68 -3.33 4.90
C ARG A 88 9.76 -2.47 5.50
N GLY A 89 10.90 -3.09 5.77
CA GLY A 89 12.05 -2.39 6.32
C GLY A 89 13.27 -3.27 6.46
N ARG A 90 14.32 -2.70 7.05
CA ARG A 90 15.59 -3.40 7.29
C ARG A 90 15.82 -3.50 8.79
N LEU A 91 16.05 -4.72 9.27
CA LEU A 91 16.47 -4.95 10.65
C LEU A 91 17.98 -4.70 10.75
N THR A 92 18.37 -3.88 11.72
CA THR A 92 19.75 -3.50 11.99
C THR A 92 20.09 -3.69 13.46
N GLY A 93 21.36 -3.81 13.80
CA GLY A 93 21.79 -3.81 15.19
C GLY A 93 21.59 -2.44 15.84
N SER A 94 21.36 -2.41 17.15
CA SER A 94 21.24 -1.18 17.94
C SER A 94 22.29 -1.17 19.06
N LYS A 95 22.74 0.04 19.44
CA LYS A 95 23.57 0.25 20.64
C LYS A 95 22.73 0.56 21.89
N GLN A 96 21.40 0.63 21.74
CA GLN A 96 20.49 1.03 22.80
C GLN A 96 20.19 -0.15 23.73
N ALA A 97 20.23 0.08 25.04
CA ALA A 97 19.91 -0.94 26.04
C ALA A 97 18.44 -1.39 25.92
N ASN A 98 18.17 -2.66 26.23
CA ASN A 98 16.83 -3.28 26.27
C ASN A 98 16.11 -3.43 24.92
N THR A 99 16.84 -3.44 23.81
CA THR A 99 16.28 -3.68 22.46
C THR A 99 17.21 -4.61 21.69
N ASP A 100 16.67 -5.44 20.80
CA ASP A 100 17.47 -6.38 20.00
C ASP A 100 18.04 -5.72 18.74
N GLY A 101 17.59 -4.52 18.41
CA GLY A 101 17.98 -3.80 17.20
C GLY A 101 17.05 -2.65 16.86
N GLN A 102 17.16 -2.18 15.62
CA GLN A 102 16.33 -1.14 15.04
C GLN A 102 15.73 -1.64 13.71
N LEU A 103 14.44 -1.35 13.51
CA LEU A 103 13.75 -1.49 12.24
C LEU A 103 13.81 -0.15 11.52
N ASP A 104 14.62 -0.05 10.46
CA ASP A 104 14.54 1.05 9.53
C ASP A 104 13.31 0.84 8.64
N LEU A 105 12.22 1.52 8.98
CA LEU A 105 10.94 1.39 8.29
C LEU A 105 10.98 2.09 6.94
N ARG A 106 10.56 1.38 5.89
CA ARG A 106 10.52 1.86 4.51
C ARG A 106 9.10 1.98 3.98
N ARG A 107 8.22 1.06 4.41
CA ARG A 107 6.80 1.10 4.04
C ARG A 107 5.92 0.57 5.16
N LEU A 108 4.76 1.20 5.33
CA LEU A 108 3.68 0.71 6.16
C LEU A 108 2.54 0.27 5.23
N TYR A 109 2.23 -1.03 5.20
CA TYR A 109 1.12 -1.56 4.39
C TYR A 109 -0.21 -1.50 5.15
N ARG A 110 -0.16 -1.82 6.44
CA ARG A 110 -1.33 -1.93 7.31
C ARG A 110 -0.96 -1.66 8.75
N LEU A 111 -1.83 -0.95 9.47
CA LEU A 111 -1.78 -0.79 10.92
C LEU A 111 -3.22 -0.84 11.45
N GLU A 112 -3.51 -1.80 12.33
CA GLU A 112 -4.84 -2.04 12.88
C GLU A 112 -4.72 -2.40 14.38
N HIS A 113 -5.83 -2.38 15.12
CA HIS A 113 -5.86 -2.94 16.48
C HIS A 113 -5.39 -4.38 16.48
N ALA A 114 -5.06 -4.92 17.66
CA ALA A 114 -4.70 -6.33 17.82
C ALA A 114 -5.65 -7.23 17.01
N SER A 115 -5.08 -7.95 16.04
CA SER A 115 -5.81 -8.77 15.09
C SER A 115 -5.16 -10.13 14.95
N ASN A 116 -5.86 -11.03 14.25
CA ASN A 116 -5.35 -12.36 13.93
C ASN A 116 -4.35 -12.34 12.75
N GLY A 117 -3.85 -11.18 12.33
CA GLY A 117 -2.96 -11.06 11.16
C GLY A 117 -1.71 -11.95 11.25
N CYS A 118 -1.12 -12.09 12.44
CA CYS A 118 0.05 -12.96 12.67
C CYS A 118 -0.23 -14.46 12.48
N ILE A 119 -1.49 -14.88 12.60
CA ILE A 119 -1.91 -16.28 12.54
C ILE A 119 -2.82 -16.55 11.34
N ASP A 120 -2.98 -15.60 10.42
CA ASP A 120 -3.81 -15.78 9.22
C ASP A 120 -3.13 -16.76 8.26
N PRO A 121 -3.67 -17.97 8.08
CA PRO A 121 -3.05 -18.97 7.20
C PRO A 121 -3.13 -18.59 5.72
N ASN A 122 -4.02 -17.67 5.35
CA ASN A 122 -4.28 -17.30 3.96
C ASN A 122 -3.44 -16.11 3.50
N PHE A 123 -2.74 -15.42 4.41
CA PHE A 123 -2.02 -14.19 4.07
C PHE A 123 -1.02 -14.40 2.91
N LYS A 124 -0.27 -15.51 2.91
CA LYS A 124 0.71 -15.84 1.85
C LYS A 124 0.07 -16.08 0.48
N GLN A 125 -1.21 -16.44 0.43
CA GLN A 125 -1.94 -16.68 -0.82
C GLN A 125 -2.71 -15.44 -1.28
N LEU A 126 -2.94 -14.48 -0.38
CA LEU A 126 -3.67 -13.26 -0.66
C LEU A 126 -2.83 -12.36 -1.56
N THR A 127 -3.36 -11.99 -2.73
CA THR A 127 -2.78 -10.97 -3.59
C THR A 127 -3.13 -9.59 -3.05
N LEU A 128 -4.41 -9.38 -2.70
CA LEU A 128 -4.89 -8.15 -2.08
C LEU A 128 -6.22 -8.37 -1.37
N ARG A 129 -6.53 -7.46 -0.47
CA ARG A 129 -7.86 -7.30 0.13
C ARG A 129 -8.27 -5.84 0.10
N ALA A 130 -9.55 -5.58 -0.12
CA ALA A 130 -10.14 -4.26 -0.02
C ALA A 130 -11.53 -4.35 0.60
N GLY A 131 -11.98 -3.30 1.27
CA GLY A 131 -13.31 -3.28 1.88
C GLY A 131 -13.73 -1.88 2.32
N GLY A 132 -15.02 -1.75 2.63
CA GLY A 132 -15.62 -0.52 3.14
C GLY A 132 -16.89 -0.81 3.93
N HIS A 133 -17.43 0.23 4.57
CA HIS A 133 -18.48 0.09 5.60
C HIS A 133 -19.81 0.78 5.29
N LYS A 134 -19.94 1.46 4.15
CA LYS A 134 -21.15 2.22 3.78
C LYS A 134 -21.51 2.03 2.31
N PRO A 135 -22.19 0.93 1.94
CA PRO A 135 -22.54 -0.25 2.77
C PRO A 135 -21.32 -1.16 3.01
N ASP A 136 -21.47 -2.20 3.84
CA ASP A 136 -20.40 -3.16 4.08
C ASP A 136 -20.09 -4.00 2.82
N TRP A 137 -18.81 -4.05 2.46
CA TRP A 137 -18.29 -4.89 1.38
C TRP A 137 -16.84 -5.30 1.65
N ASP A 138 -16.45 -6.47 1.12
CA ASP A 138 -15.09 -7.02 1.22
C ASP A 138 -14.75 -7.79 -0.05
N VAL A 139 -13.59 -7.50 -0.64
CA VAL A 139 -13.02 -8.23 -1.77
C VAL A 139 -11.71 -8.85 -1.32
N LYS A 140 -11.56 -10.15 -1.56
CA LYS A 140 -10.29 -10.87 -1.44
C LYS A 140 -9.93 -11.46 -2.80
N ALA A 141 -8.73 -11.18 -3.28
CA ALA A 141 -8.23 -11.73 -4.53
C ALA A 141 -6.95 -12.53 -4.31
N ASN A 142 -6.81 -13.62 -5.06
CA ASN A 142 -5.62 -14.45 -5.13
C ASN A 142 -5.45 -15.00 -6.56
N SER A 143 -4.49 -15.89 -6.76
CA SER A 143 -4.22 -16.51 -8.08
C SER A 143 -5.36 -17.36 -8.65
N ARG A 144 -6.41 -17.68 -7.88
CA ARG A 144 -7.55 -18.48 -8.32
C ARG A 144 -8.79 -17.66 -8.67
N GLY A 145 -8.81 -16.37 -8.35
CA GLY A 145 -9.95 -15.50 -8.56
C GLY A 145 -10.16 -14.52 -7.41
N MET A 146 -11.25 -13.77 -7.47
CA MET A 146 -11.70 -12.89 -6.41
C MET A 146 -13.02 -13.36 -5.80
N VAL A 147 -13.20 -13.09 -4.52
CA VAL A 147 -14.47 -13.28 -3.83
C VAL A 147 -14.94 -11.92 -3.32
N LEU A 148 -16.13 -11.52 -3.75
CA LEU A 148 -16.83 -10.32 -3.28
C LEU A 148 -17.89 -10.72 -2.25
N ASN A 149 -17.76 -10.18 -1.05
CA ASN A 149 -18.75 -10.25 0.02
C ASN A 149 -19.46 -8.90 0.15
N ARG A 150 -20.76 -8.92 0.35
CA ARG A 150 -21.61 -7.72 0.56
C ARG A 150 -22.59 -8.01 1.68
N ALA A 151 -23.01 -6.97 2.40
CA ALA A 151 -24.09 -7.09 3.36
C ALA A 151 -25.31 -7.77 2.73
N ASP A 152 -25.88 -8.73 3.46
CA ASP A 152 -27.13 -9.44 3.13
C ASP A 152 -27.15 -10.16 1.77
N GLN A 153 -25.98 -10.47 1.20
CA GLN A 153 -25.86 -11.19 -0.07
C GLN A 153 -24.91 -12.39 0.05
N PRO A 154 -25.13 -13.47 -0.72
CA PRO A 154 -24.19 -14.58 -0.76
C PRO A 154 -22.84 -14.14 -1.35
N PRO A 155 -21.72 -14.74 -0.91
CA PRO A 155 -20.42 -14.50 -1.51
C PRO A 155 -20.42 -14.75 -3.01
N LEU A 156 -19.87 -13.82 -3.78
CA LEU A 156 -19.78 -13.89 -5.23
C LEU A 156 -18.33 -14.16 -5.65
N ALA A 157 -18.06 -15.38 -6.11
CA ALA A 157 -16.78 -15.74 -6.69
C ALA A 157 -16.73 -15.33 -8.17
N LEU A 158 -15.64 -14.66 -8.56
CA LEU A 158 -15.45 -14.10 -9.90
C LEU A 158 -14.04 -14.42 -10.41
N PRO A 159 -13.87 -14.79 -11.70
CA PRO A 159 -12.58 -14.63 -12.36
C PRO A 159 -12.26 -13.12 -12.46
N PHE A 160 -11.00 -12.76 -12.70
CA PHE A 160 -10.68 -11.35 -12.93
C PHE A 160 -9.50 -11.18 -13.90
N LEU A 161 -9.49 -10.03 -14.57
CA LEU A 161 -8.32 -9.49 -15.26
C LEU A 161 -7.67 -8.44 -14.35
N GLU A 162 -6.36 -8.53 -14.18
CA GLU A 162 -5.58 -7.54 -13.45
C GLU A 162 -4.85 -6.61 -14.42
N GLU A 163 -4.95 -5.31 -14.18
CA GLU A 163 -4.27 -4.28 -14.97
C GLU A 163 -3.58 -3.27 -14.03
N GLN A 164 -2.31 -2.99 -14.29
CA GLN A 164 -1.61 -1.90 -13.62
C GLN A 164 -1.91 -0.59 -14.33
N VAL A 165 -2.20 0.45 -13.56
CA VAL A 165 -2.46 1.79 -14.10
C VAL A 165 -1.26 2.73 -13.84
N PRO A 166 -1.09 3.77 -14.68
CA PRO A 166 -0.07 4.80 -14.43
C PRO A 166 -0.16 5.35 -13.00
N GLY A 167 0.99 5.55 -12.36
CA GLY A 167 1.05 5.96 -10.95
C GLY A 167 1.05 4.81 -9.93
N GLY A 168 1.12 3.56 -10.39
CA GLY A 168 1.28 2.38 -9.52
C GLY A 168 -0.03 1.84 -8.94
N GLY A 169 -1.17 2.31 -9.44
CA GLY A 169 -2.47 1.74 -9.09
C GLY A 169 -2.71 0.40 -9.77
N LEU A 170 -3.75 -0.28 -9.30
CA LEU A 170 -4.16 -1.59 -9.76
C LEU A 170 -5.66 -1.60 -10.02
N THR A 171 -6.08 -2.27 -11.08
CA THR A 171 -7.49 -2.52 -11.37
C THR A 171 -7.72 -4.02 -11.52
N LEU A 172 -8.76 -4.54 -10.86
CA LEU A 172 -9.29 -5.89 -11.12
C LEU A 172 -10.65 -5.77 -11.79
N THR A 173 -10.84 -6.35 -12.96
CA THR A 173 -12.12 -6.30 -13.69
C THR A 173 -12.69 -7.70 -13.91
N SER A 174 -14.01 -7.84 -13.84
CA SER A 174 -14.73 -9.07 -14.11
C SER A 174 -16.08 -8.78 -14.76
N GLU A 175 -16.38 -9.52 -15.83
CA GLU A 175 -17.72 -9.61 -16.42
C GLU A 175 -18.16 -11.07 -16.35
N ALA A 176 -18.76 -11.46 -15.22
CA ALA A 176 -19.17 -12.84 -14.96
C ALA A 176 -20.45 -12.86 -14.11
N ASN A 177 -21.18 -13.97 -14.16
CA ASN A 177 -22.43 -14.16 -13.41
C ASN A 177 -23.48 -13.04 -13.66
N GLY A 178 -23.45 -12.43 -14.86
CA GLY A 178 -24.35 -11.34 -15.24
C GLY A 178 -24.05 -10.00 -14.57
N GLN A 179 -22.89 -9.84 -13.92
CA GLN A 179 -22.47 -8.60 -13.27
C GLN A 179 -21.15 -8.10 -13.85
N ARG A 180 -21.01 -6.78 -13.93
CA ARG A 180 -19.74 -6.11 -14.19
C ARG A 180 -19.20 -5.55 -12.88
N VAL A 181 -18.04 -6.08 -12.47
CA VAL A 181 -17.36 -5.70 -11.24
C VAL A 181 -15.98 -5.16 -11.58
N GLU A 182 -15.65 -4.00 -11.03
CA GLU A 182 -14.33 -3.39 -11.14
C GLU A 182 -13.85 -2.96 -9.75
N LEU A 183 -12.65 -3.38 -9.36
CA LEU A 183 -11.99 -2.91 -8.14
C LEU A 183 -10.80 -2.05 -8.55
N TRP A 184 -10.81 -0.79 -8.17
CA TRP A 184 -9.73 0.16 -8.37
C TRP A 184 -8.96 0.36 -7.07
N LEU A 185 -7.65 0.30 -7.13
CA LEU A 185 -6.75 0.50 -6.00
C LEU A 185 -5.71 1.56 -6.35
N ALA A 186 -5.64 2.61 -5.55
CA ALA A 186 -4.66 3.68 -5.68
C ALA A 186 -3.66 3.62 -4.51
N PRO A 187 -2.34 3.77 -4.74
CA PRO A 187 -1.31 3.88 -3.69
C PRO A 187 -1.47 5.18 -2.90
N GLN A 188 -2.44 5.19 -2.00
CA GLN A 188 -2.82 6.34 -1.24
C GLN A 188 -3.24 5.91 0.17
N ARG A 189 -2.67 6.58 1.16
CA ARG A 189 -3.06 6.45 2.57
C ARG A 189 -4.58 6.51 2.71
N CYS A 190 -5.12 5.48 3.38
CA CYS A 190 -6.54 5.32 3.63
C CYS A 190 -6.75 4.88 5.08
N MET A 191 -7.50 5.70 5.83
CA MET A 191 -7.97 5.34 7.16
C MET A 191 -9.40 4.82 7.05
N ASP A 192 -9.64 3.65 7.62
CA ASP A 192 -10.98 3.11 7.78
C ASP A 192 -11.75 3.95 8.83
N PRO A 193 -12.85 4.63 8.45
CA PRO A 193 -13.59 5.48 9.36
C PRO A 193 -14.35 4.72 10.46
N ALA A 194 -14.57 3.41 10.30
CA ALA A 194 -15.27 2.59 11.30
C ALA A 194 -14.30 2.05 12.36
N THR A 195 -13.09 1.67 11.95
CA THR A 195 -12.12 1.00 12.84
C THR A 195 -10.92 1.85 13.20
N GLY A 196 -10.68 2.96 12.49
CA GLY A 196 -9.46 3.76 12.60
C GLY A 196 -8.24 3.11 11.95
N ALA A 197 -8.35 1.89 11.40
CA ALA A 197 -7.24 1.16 10.82
C ALA A 197 -6.66 1.89 9.61
N PHE A 198 -5.33 1.96 9.55
CA PHE A 198 -4.60 2.45 8.39
C PHE A 198 -4.36 1.33 7.40
N ASN A 199 -4.58 1.64 6.11
CA ASN A 199 -4.12 0.85 4.99
C ASN A 199 -3.48 1.75 3.92
N HIS A 200 -2.50 1.21 3.19
CA HIS A 200 -1.74 1.97 2.20
C HIS A 200 -2.44 2.17 0.85
N LEU A 201 -3.58 1.51 0.60
CA LEU A 201 -4.35 1.68 -0.63
C LEU A 201 -5.72 2.28 -0.32
N ARG A 202 -6.13 3.22 -1.18
CA ARG A 202 -7.53 3.61 -1.33
C ARG A 202 -8.19 2.69 -2.33
N ALA A 203 -9.40 2.24 -2.04
CA ALA A 203 -10.14 1.31 -2.87
C ALA A 203 -11.47 1.90 -3.34
N GLU A 204 -11.80 1.66 -4.60
CA GLU A 204 -13.13 1.90 -5.15
C GLU A 204 -13.67 0.62 -5.80
N LEU A 205 -14.79 0.12 -5.29
CA LEU A 205 -15.49 -1.02 -5.86
C LEU A 205 -16.66 -0.51 -6.69
N ARG A 206 -16.68 -0.85 -7.97
CA ARG A 206 -17.76 -0.51 -8.90
C ARG A 206 -18.50 -1.79 -9.28
N ILE A 207 -19.81 -1.81 -9.07
CA ILE A 207 -20.69 -2.94 -9.43
C ILE A 207 -21.84 -2.37 -10.24
N ASP A 208 -21.94 -2.78 -11.49
CA ASP A 208 -23.03 -2.38 -12.40
C ASP A 208 -23.25 -0.85 -12.40
N GLY A 209 -22.14 -0.08 -12.34
CA GLY A 209 -22.13 1.38 -12.30
C GLY A 209 -22.21 2.03 -10.91
N THR A 210 -22.57 1.29 -9.86
CA THR A 210 -22.58 1.79 -8.48
C THR A 210 -21.19 1.77 -7.88
N THR A 211 -20.71 2.89 -7.35
CA THR A 211 -19.36 3.01 -6.78
C THR A 211 -19.41 3.03 -5.25
N LEU A 212 -18.61 2.16 -4.63
CA LEU A 212 -18.44 2.05 -3.19
C LEU A 212 -16.99 2.36 -2.83
N GLN A 213 -16.80 3.13 -1.77
CA GLN A 213 -15.48 3.57 -1.32
C GLN A 213 -14.98 2.71 -0.17
N GLY A 214 -13.66 2.57 -0.07
CA GLY A 214 -13.03 1.75 0.95
C GLY A 214 -11.52 1.91 1.02
N CYS A 215 -10.89 1.05 1.81
CA CYS A 215 -9.46 0.94 1.96
C CYS A 215 -9.01 -0.48 1.58
N GLY A 216 -7.74 -0.63 1.20
CA GLY A 216 -7.19 -1.93 0.84
C GLY A 216 -5.71 -2.07 1.10
N TYR A 217 -5.24 -3.31 1.04
CA TYR A 217 -3.84 -3.66 1.21
C TYR A 217 -3.48 -4.87 0.34
N TYR A 218 -2.24 -4.89 -0.17
CA TYR A 218 -1.65 -6.08 -0.76
C TYR A 218 -1.47 -7.18 0.28
N GLY A 219 -1.73 -8.42 -0.08
CA GLY A 219 -1.43 -9.59 0.73
C GLY A 219 0.00 -10.09 0.51
N GLY A 220 0.34 -11.23 1.12
CA GLY A 220 1.70 -11.78 1.09
C GLY A 220 2.08 -12.46 -0.23
N ALA A 221 1.16 -12.62 -1.17
CA ALA A 221 1.47 -13.07 -2.52
C ALA A 221 2.05 -11.96 -3.41
N ARG A 222 2.02 -10.69 -2.95
CA ARG A 222 2.72 -9.58 -3.58
C ARG A 222 3.79 -9.01 -2.66
N ASP A 223 4.90 -8.61 -3.26
CA ASP A 223 6.05 -8.01 -2.57
C ASP A 223 6.33 -6.58 -3.06
N ASP A 224 5.36 -5.96 -3.72
CA ASP A 224 5.48 -4.63 -4.33
C ASP A 224 5.42 -3.47 -3.35
#